data_AF-A0A662J9J5-F1
#
_entry.id   AF-A0A662J9J5-F1
#
_cell.length_a   1.000
_cell.length_b   1.000
_cell.length_c   1.000
_cell.angle_alpha   90.00
_cell.angle_beta   90.00
_cell.angle_gamma   90.00
#
_symmetry.space_group_name_H-M   'P 1'
#
loop_
_entity.id
_entity.type
_entity.pdbx_description
1 polymer ?
#
loop_
_entity_poly.entity_id
_entity_poly.type
_entity_poly.pdbx_seq_one_letter_code
_entity_poly.pdbx_strand_id
1 'polypeptide(L)' 'EASDIAVSVLSKALGVGFREAYMLASLVVDLKINQVVDPKKGVRAAIPKDIVSSIEPFLLKEKH' A
#
# COMPACT_ATOMS: atom_id res chain seq x y z
N GLU A 1 -6.38 -5.79 -5.60
CA GLU A 1 -6.90 -4.96 -4.50
C GLU A 1 -5.81 -4.46 -3.56
N ALA A 2 -5.22 -5.28 -2.68
CA ALA A 2 -4.18 -4.80 -1.75
C ALA A 2 -2.94 -4.17 -2.45
N SER A 3 -2.51 -4.74 -3.57
CA SER A 3 -1.43 -4.20 -4.40
C SER A 3 -1.81 -2.86 -5.05
N ASP A 4 -3.04 -2.73 -5.55
CA ASP A 4 -3.51 -1.51 -6.24
C ASP A 4 -3.62 -0.33 -5.27
N ILE A 5 -4.07 -0.61 -4.04
CA ILE A 5 -4.11 0.37 -2.95
C ILE A 5 -2.69 0.82 -2.61
N ALA A 6 -1.72 -0.10 -2.51
CA ALA A 6 -0.34 0.26 -2.22
C ALA A 6 0.28 1.15 -3.31
N VAL A 7 0.05 0.83 -4.59
CA VAL A 7 0.49 1.67 -5.72
C VAL A 7 -0.16 3.06 -5.67
N SER A 8 -1.47 3.13 -5.37
CA SER A 8 -2.18 4.42 -5.25
C SER A 8 -1.64 5.28 -4.10
N VAL A 9 -1.36 4.67 -2.95
CA VAL A 9 -0.77 5.35 -1.80
C VAL A 9 0.61 5.88 -2.13
N LEU A 10 1.47 5.07 -2.76
CA LEU A 10 2.82 5.50 -3.15
C LEU A 10 2.80 6.61 -4.20
N SER A 11 1.94 6.49 -5.23
CA SER A 11 1.77 7.52 -6.26
C SER A 11 1.38 8.86 -5.64
N LYS A 12 0.40 8.86 -4.72
CA LYS A 12 -0.06 10.07 -4.05
C LYS A 12 0.97 10.65 -3.08
N ALA A 13 1.59 9.80 -2.25
CA ALA A 13 2.50 10.25 -1.21
C ALA A 13 3.82 10.81 -1.77
N LEU A 14 4.25 10.32 -2.93
CA LEU A 14 5.48 10.77 -3.58
C LEU A 14 5.24 11.73 -4.76
N GLY A 15 3.98 11.96 -5.14
CA GLY A 15 3.63 12.81 -6.29
C GLY A 15 4.08 12.28 -7.64
N VAL A 16 4.27 10.94 -7.76
CA VAL A 16 4.79 10.28 -8.96
C VAL A 16 3.69 9.63 -9.78
N GLY A 17 3.96 9.38 -11.07
CA GLY A 17 3.01 8.73 -11.96
C GLY A 17 2.75 7.26 -11.60
N PHE A 18 1.66 6.70 -12.12
CA PHE A 18 1.29 5.29 -11.88
C PHE A 18 2.44 4.32 -12.18
N ARG A 19 3.16 4.50 -13.30
CA ARG A 19 4.26 3.61 -13.69
C ARG A 19 5.40 3.62 -12.68
N GLU A 20 5.81 4.80 -12.23
CA GLU A 20 6.88 4.95 -11.24
C GLU A 20 6.47 4.35 -9.90
N ALA A 21 5.24 4.65 -9.45
CA ALA A 21 4.69 4.05 -8.24
C ALA A 21 4.54 2.53 -8.33
N TYR A 22 4.15 2.00 -9.49
CA TYR A 22 4.01 0.57 -9.74
C TYR A 22 5.34 -0.17 -9.70
N MET A 23 6.37 0.40 -10.34
CA MET A 23 7.73 -0.15 -10.28
C MET A 23 8.28 -0.10 -8.86
N LEU A 24 8.12 1.04 -8.17
CA LEU A 24 8.55 1.18 -6.78
C LEU A 24 7.84 0.18 -5.88
N ALA A 25 6.51 0.05 -6.00
CA ALA A 25 5.72 -0.90 -5.22
C ALA A 25 6.23 -2.33 -5.39
N SER A 26 6.56 -2.73 -6.63
CA SER A 26 7.10 -4.05 -6.91
C SER A 26 8.46 -4.33 -6.25
N LEU A 27 9.20 -3.29 -5.86
CA LEU A 27 10.50 -3.39 -5.20
C LEU A 27 10.41 -3.33 -3.67
N VAL A 28 9.47 -2.54 -3.13
CA VAL A 28 9.46 -2.18 -1.70
C VAL A 28 8.23 -2.65 -0.94
N VAL A 29 7.17 -3.09 -1.63
CA VAL A 29 5.92 -3.51 -0.99
C VAL A 29 5.90 -5.02 -0.82
N ASP A 30 5.74 -5.48 0.42
CA ASP A 30 5.52 -6.89 0.72
C ASP A 30 4.04 -7.20 0.77
N LEU A 31 3.57 -8.09 -0.11
CA LEU A 31 2.24 -8.68 -0.01
C LEU A 31 2.26 -9.89 0.93
N LYS A 32 1.42 -9.86 1.97
CA LYS A 32 1.33 -10.91 2.98
C LYS A 32 -0.09 -11.45 3.06
N ILE A 33 -0.22 -12.77 3.12
CA ILE A 33 -1.50 -13.44 3.36
C ILE A 33 -1.73 -13.47 4.87
N ASN A 34 -2.87 -12.95 5.30
CA ASN A 34 -3.22 -12.85 6.72
C ASN A 34 -4.02 -14.06 7.19
N GLN A 35 -4.98 -14.50 6.37
CA GLN A 35 -5.77 -15.69 6.64
C GLN A 35 -6.33 -16.25 5.33
N VAL A 36 -6.46 -17.57 5.32
CA VAL A 36 -7.02 -18.37 4.22
C VAL A 36 -8.15 -19.29 4.68
N VAL A 37 -8.52 -19.20 5.97
CA VAL A 37 -9.43 -20.13 6.64
C VAL A 37 -10.86 -19.60 6.71
N ASP A 38 -11.04 -18.28 6.61
CA ASP A 38 -12.36 -17.67 6.57
C ASP A 38 -12.92 -17.67 5.14
N PRO A 39 -14.25 -17.58 4.96
CA PRO A 39 -14.88 -17.48 3.64
C PRO A 39 -14.34 -16.31 2.79
N LYS A 40 -13.86 -15.25 3.43
CA LYS A 40 -13.15 -14.13 2.79
C LYS A 40 -11.66 -14.35 2.97
N LYS A 41 -10.86 -14.34 1.91
CA LYS A 41 -9.39 -14.39 2.02
C LYS A 41 -8.83 -13.02 2.37
N GLY A 42 -7.87 -12.96 3.30
CA GLY A 42 -7.25 -11.71 3.73
C GLY A 42 -5.83 -11.55 3.21
N VAL A 43 -5.55 -10.45 2.51
CA VAL A 43 -4.20 -10.06 2.05
C VAL A 43 -3.90 -8.64 2.51
N ARG A 44 -2.68 -8.37 2.97
CA ARG A 44 -2.20 -7.02 3.31
C ARG A 44 -0.97 -6.64 2.49
N ALA A 45 -0.82 -5.35 2.21
CA ALA A 45 0.41 -4.76 1.69
C ALA A 45 1.16 -4.07 2.83
N ALA A 46 2.44 -4.37 3.01
CA ALA A 46 3.30 -3.70 3.96
C ALA A 46 4.27 -2.79 3.21
N ILE A 47 4.31 -1.51 3.59
CA ILE A 47 5.17 -0.48 2.99
C ILE A 47 6.16 0.00 4.07
N PRO A 48 7.48 0.00 3.81
CA PRO A 48 8.46 0.55 4.74
C PRO A 48 8.19 2.03 5.01
N LYS A 49 8.22 2.43 6.29
CA LYS A 49 7.95 3.81 6.70
C LYS A 49 8.98 4.81 6.14
N ASP A 50 10.21 4.36 5.92
CA ASP A 50 11.30 5.20 5.42
C ASP A 50 11.08 5.64 3.96
N ILE A 51 10.30 4.87 3.18
CA ILE A 51 9.91 5.22 1.82
C ILE A 51 8.84 6.30 1.81
N VAL A 52 8.07 6.42 2.89
CA VAL A 52 6.92 7.31 2.97
C VAL A 52 6.99 8.14 4.26
N SER A 53 7.76 9.23 4.18
CA SER A 53 8.01 10.17 5.29
C SER A 53 6.75 10.90 5.78
N SER A 54 5.65 10.88 5.03
CA SER A 54 4.38 11.49 5.43
C SER A 54 3.16 10.74 4.86
N ILE A 55 2.77 9.62 5.51
CA ILE A 55 1.48 8.93 5.25
C ILE A 55 0.42 9.15 6.31
N GLU A 56 0.79 9.77 7.44
CA GLU A 56 -0.12 10.05 8.56
C GLU A 56 -1.42 10.78 8.13
N PRO A 57 -1.40 11.77 7.21
CA PRO A 57 -2.63 12.42 6.75
C PRO A 57 -3.59 11.47 6.03
N PHE A 58 -3.09 10.37 5.46
CA PHE A 58 -3.86 9.39 4.68
C PHE A 58 -4.35 8.22 5.55
N LEU A 59 -3.62 7.85 6.60
CA LEU A 59 -4.04 6.82 7.57
C LEU A 59 -5.19 7.28 8.48
N LEU A 60 -5.34 8.58 8.70
CA LEU A 60 -6.40 9.16 9.53
C LEU A 60 -7.74 9.35 8.79
N LYS A 61 -7.74 9.26 7.45
CA LYS A 61 -8.94 9.56 6.63
C LYS A 61 -9.91 8.39 6.46
N GLU A 62 -9.53 7.16 6.86
CA GLU A 62 -10.42 5.98 6.77
C GLU A 62 -11.11 5.60 8.10
N LYS A 63 -11.06 6.47 9.12
CA LYS A 63 -11.72 6.23 10.42
C LYS A 63 -13.10 6.88 10.60
N HIS A 64 -13.69 7.47 9.56
CA HIS A 64 -15.02 8.08 9.61
C HIS A 64 -15.89 7.67 8.44
#